data_AF-A0AAC9PV19-F1
#
_entry.id   AF-A0AAC9PV19-F1
#
_cell.length_a   1.000
_cell.length_b   1.000
_cell.length_c   1.000
_cell.angle_alpha   90.00
_cell.angle_beta   90.00
_cell.angle_gamma   90.00
#
_symmetry.space_group_name_H-M   'P 1'
#
loop_
_entity.id
_entity.type
_entity.pdbx_description
1 polymer ?
#
loop_
_entity_poly.entity_id
_entity_poly.type
_entity_poly.pdbx_seq_one_letter_code
_entity_poly.pdbx_strand_id
1 'polypeptide(L)'
;MNFIKKYKYNYLLITAVIGYCAYLLIYFGWFSLNEISEAPNRFNPNLGFLPLVFSALIFAPVIEELAFRGFYTKNRILQIISIIGIPLLLLLIKNYFVLIIAIPYLILLIINLYKKNYSNKHILFVYSAVVFALAHYKLEHFNNIITVIPIIGQFAVGLLLLWVVLNFNIKKSILLHFVFNLLLMLPAFISLQFPNKEVKTLEYNNYQLTWEKTPVLSGMRIFSKPNPYAVSVTNFTPLDVYLSYDRDNKPKLRNSELFNKYKLSIKKTNEDTIKLDSIIVKDILIKAELLIDN
;
A
#
# COMPACT_ATOMS: atom_id res chain seq x y z
N MET A 1 23.36 -2.47 -32.04
CA MET A 1 22.28 -3.42 -32.39
C MET A 1 21.00 -2.99 -31.66
N ASN A 2 20.10 -2.23 -32.30
CA ASN A 2 18.92 -1.67 -31.60
C ASN A 2 17.81 -2.71 -31.47
N PHE A 3 17.87 -3.55 -30.44
CA PHE A 3 16.79 -4.48 -30.05
C PHE A 3 15.42 -3.76 -29.98
N ILE A 4 15.44 -2.49 -29.58
CA ILE A 4 14.26 -1.63 -29.42
C ILE A 4 13.61 -1.27 -30.78
N LYS A 5 14.36 -1.21 -31.90
CA LYS A 5 13.82 -0.78 -33.21
C LYS A 5 12.70 -1.69 -33.75
N LYS A 6 12.61 -2.94 -33.28
CA LYS A 6 11.56 -3.89 -33.67
C LYS A 6 10.18 -3.53 -33.08
N TYR A 7 10.17 -2.79 -31.97
CA TYR A 7 8.95 -2.50 -31.21
C TYR A 7 8.37 -1.13 -31.56
N LYS A 8 7.05 -1.00 -31.40
CA LYS A 8 6.28 0.21 -31.68
C LYS A 8 6.23 1.10 -30.44
N TYR A 9 6.07 2.40 -30.66
CA TYR A 9 5.85 3.40 -29.61
C TYR A 9 6.94 3.41 -28.52
N ASN A 10 8.21 3.20 -28.91
CA ASN A 10 9.34 3.10 -27.96
C ASN A 10 9.54 4.35 -27.10
N TYR A 11 9.06 5.52 -27.52
CA TYR A 11 9.06 6.71 -26.67
C TYR A 11 8.29 6.47 -25.37
N LEU A 12 7.24 5.64 -25.33
CA LEU A 12 6.54 5.29 -24.09
C LEU A 12 7.46 4.57 -23.11
N LEU A 13 8.24 3.59 -23.59
CA LEU A 13 9.23 2.89 -22.78
C LEU A 13 10.33 3.83 -22.30
N ILE A 14 10.87 4.66 -23.20
CA ILE A 14 11.95 5.61 -22.87
C ILE A 14 11.46 6.61 -21.82
N THR A 15 10.29 7.21 -22.02
CA THR A 15 9.68 8.13 -21.05
C THR A 15 9.35 7.45 -19.73
N ALA A 16 8.89 6.20 -19.75
CA ALA A 16 8.66 5.42 -18.52
C ALA A 16 9.95 5.22 -17.74
N VAL A 17 11.03 4.77 -18.39
CA VAL A 17 12.32 4.54 -17.71
C VAL A 17 12.89 5.84 -17.15
N ILE A 18 12.92 6.90 -17.95
CA ILE A 18 13.42 8.22 -17.52
C ILE A 18 12.57 8.76 -16.37
N GLY A 19 11.24 8.72 -16.50
CA GLY A 19 10.32 9.20 -15.48
C GLY A 19 10.43 8.43 -14.17
N TYR A 20 10.60 7.11 -14.24
CA TYR A 20 10.79 6.29 -13.04
C TYR A 20 12.14 6.55 -12.37
N CYS A 21 13.23 6.70 -13.14
CA CYS A 21 14.53 7.08 -12.59
C CYS A 21 14.49 8.47 -11.94
N ALA A 22 13.84 9.44 -12.59
CA ALA A 22 13.64 10.78 -12.01
C ALA A 22 12.83 10.71 -10.71
N TYR A 23 11.77 9.90 -10.66
CA TYR A 23 11.03 9.64 -9.43
C TYR A 23 11.94 9.11 -8.32
N LEU A 24 12.75 8.07 -8.58
CA LEU A 24 13.65 7.51 -7.57
C LEU A 24 14.68 8.53 -7.07
N LEU A 25 15.28 9.29 -7.98
CA LEU A 25 16.25 10.33 -7.64
C LEU A 25 15.65 11.43 -6.77
N ILE A 26 14.45 11.91 -7.12
CA ILE A 26 13.75 12.92 -6.31
C ILE A 26 13.35 12.34 -4.95
N TYR A 27 12.75 11.15 -4.95
CA TYR A 27 12.17 10.56 -3.75
C TYR A 27 13.23 10.18 -2.71
N PHE A 28 14.34 9.58 -3.13
CA PHE A 28 15.42 9.16 -2.22
C PHE A 28 16.55 10.19 -2.10
N GLY A 29 16.66 11.13 -3.03
CA GLY A 29 17.67 12.19 -2.98
C GLY A 29 17.24 13.42 -2.18
N TRP A 30 15.93 13.66 -2.04
CA TRP A 30 15.40 14.87 -1.39
C TRP A 30 14.75 14.63 -0.02
N PHE A 31 14.31 13.41 0.28
CA PHE A 31 13.67 13.09 1.56
C PHE A 31 14.48 12.09 2.38
N SER A 32 14.50 12.31 3.69
CA SER A 32 15.08 11.36 4.63
C SER A 32 14.19 10.12 4.79
N LEU A 33 14.79 9.02 5.23
CA LEU A 33 14.06 7.77 5.52
C LEU A 33 12.99 7.96 6.60
N ASN A 34 13.23 8.84 7.58
CA ASN A 34 12.28 9.12 8.65
C ASN A 34 11.03 9.82 8.09
N GLU A 35 11.20 10.86 7.29
CA GLU A 35 10.08 11.57 6.64
C GLU A 35 9.25 10.65 5.74
N ILE A 36 9.91 9.74 5.01
CA ILE A 36 9.24 8.73 4.19
C ILE A 36 8.42 7.77 5.06
N SER A 37 8.97 7.34 6.20
CA SER A 37 8.32 6.36 7.09
C SER A 37 7.10 6.92 7.83
N GLU A 38 7.07 8.23 8.08
CA GLU A 38 5.98 8.92 8.77
C GLU A 38 4.91 9.46 7.81
N ALA A 39 5.14 9.37 6.50
CA ALA A 39 4.19 9.81 5.50
C ALA A 39 2.80 9.16 5.71
N PRO A 40 1.70 9.90 5.42
CA PRO A 40 0.34 9.38 5.55
C PRO A 40 0.18 8.00 4.89
N ASN A 41 -0.29 7.03 5.67
CA ASN A 41 -0.45 5.67 5.18
C ASN A 41 -1.57 5.59 4.15
N ARG A 42 -1.31 4.88 3.06
CA ARG A 42 -2.25 4.66 1.96
C ARG A 42 -3.01 3.35 2.11
N PHE A 43 -2.61 2.49 3.05
CA PHE A 43 -3.22 1.19 3.28
C PHE A 43 -4.36 1.28 4.31
N ASN A 44 -5.36 0.42 4.13
CA ASN A 44 -6.42 0.27 5.12
C ASN A 44 -5.84 -0.39 6.38
N PRO A 45 -5.84 0.29 7.54
CA PRO A 45 -5.23 -0.24 8.75
C PRO A 45 -5.96 -1.48 9.30
N ASN A 46 -7.20 -1.71 8.87
CA ASN A 46 -7.99 -2.86 9.28
C ASN A 46 -7.69 -4.13 8.45
N LEU A 47 -6.93 -4.01 7.35
CA LEU A 47 -6.58 -5.15 6.52
C LEU A 47 -5.31 -5.81 7.06
N GLY A 48 -5.37 -7.10 7.36
CA GLY A 48 -4.17 -7.85 7.77
C GLY A 48 -3.13 -7.91 6.66
N PHE A 49 -1.86 -8.12 7.04
CA PHE A 49 -0.73 -8.16 6.11
C PHE A 49 -0.89 -9.21 4.99
N LEU A 50 -1.29 -10.44 5.32
CA LEU A 50 -1.48 -11.50 4.31
C LEU A 50 -2.58 -11.15 3.28
N PRO A 51 -3.82 -10.78 3.69
CA PRO A 51 -4.83 -10.29 2.75
C PRO A 51 -4.34 -9.11 1.89
N LEU A 52 -3.57 -8.19 2.47
CA LEU A 52 -2.97 -7.08 1.71
C LEU A 52 -2.03 -7.61 0.61
N VAL A 53 -1.08 -8.50 0.95
CA VAL A 53 -0.15 -9.10 -0.02
C VAL A 53 -0.89 -9.81 -1.15
N PHE A 54 -1.88 -10.67 -0.82
CA PHE A 54 -2.65 -11.37 -1.85
C PHE A 54 -3.43 -10.39 -2.75
N SER A 55 -4.03 -9.36 -2.17
CA SER A 55 -4.73 -8.33 -2.94
C SER A 55 -3.80 -7.55 -3.88
N ALA A 56 -2.65 -7.09 -3.38
CA ALA A 56 -1.74 -6.23 -4.10
C ALA A 56 -0.93 -6.98 -5.17
N LEU A 57 -0.62 -8.26 -4.96
CA LEU A 57 0.15 -9.05 -5.91
C LEU A 57 -0.73 -9.74 -6.95
N ILE A 58 -1.87 -10.32 -6.55
CA ILE A 58 -2.65 -11.15 -7.48
C ILE A 58 -3.85 -10.38 -8.04
N PHE A 59 -4.74 -9.92 -7.16
CA PHE A 59 -6.02 -9.37 -7.60
C PHE A 59 -5.87 -8.00 -8.27
N ALA A 60 -5.10 -7.10 -7.68
CA ALA A 60 -4.91 -5.74 -8.18
C ALA A 60 -4.31 -5.73 -9.59
N PRO A 61 -3.18 -6.42 -9.90
CA PRO A 61 -2.63 -6.43 -11.26
C PRO A 61 -3.60 -6.95 -12.32
N VAL A 62 -4.39 -7.99 -12.01
CA VAL A 62 -5.37 -8.52 -12.97
C VAL A 62 -6.48 -7.50 -13.23
N ILE A 63 -7.10 -6.98 -12.17
CA ILE A 63 -8.24 -6.05 -12.28
C ILE A 63 -7.79 -4.74 -12.92
N GLU A 64 -6.67 -4.17 -12.47
CA GLU A 64 -6.16 -2.90 -12.97
C GLU A 64 -5.73 -2.99 -14.43
N GLU A 65 -5.07 -4.07 -14.85
CA GLU A 65 -4.70 -4.21 -16.27
C GLU A 65 -5.91 -4.41 -17.18
N LEU A 66 -6.93 -5.15 -16.71
CA LEU A 66 -8.20 -5.27 -17.45
C LEU A 66 -8.92 -3.91 -17.55
N ALA A 67 -8.95 -3.14 -16.47
CA ALA A 67 -9.59 -1.82 -16.44
C ALA A 67 -8.84 -0.80 -17.29
N PHE A 68 -7.54 -0.62 -17.07
CA PHE A 68 -6.78 0.47 -17.68
C PHE A 68 -6.19 0.13 -19.05
N ARG A 69 -5.93 -1.15 -19.35
CA ARG A 69 -5.24 -1.57 -20.59
C ARG A 69 -6.07 -2.42 -21.54
N GLY A 70 -7.19 -3.00 -21.09
CA GLY A 70 -8.07 -3.80 -21.94
C GLY A 70 -8.51 -3.10 -23.24
N PHE A 71 -8.70 -1.78 -23.21
CA PHE A 71 -9.05 -0.95 -24.37
C PHE A 71 -8.00 -0.98 -25.49
N TYR A 72 -6.73 -1.12 -25.14
CA TYR A 72 -5.63 -1.12 -26.12
C TYR A 72 -5.39 -2.50 -26.73
N THR A 73 -6.17 -3.50 -26.34
CA THR A 73 -6.16 -4.82 -26.97
C THR A 73 -7.03 -4.84 -28.22
N LYS A 74 -6.84 -5.86 -29.05
CA LYS A 74 -7.69 -6.11 -30.23
C LYS A 74 -9.05 -6.72 -29.87
N ASN A 75 -9.25 -7.20 -28.64
CA ASN A 75 -10.45 -7.91 -28.23
C ASN A 75 -11.54 -6.92 -27.80
N ARG A 76 -12.67 -6.94 -28.50
CA ARG A 76 -13.80 -6.04 -28.24
C ARG A 76 -14.37 -6.18 -26.83
N ILE A 77 -14.40 -7.39 -26.28
CA ILE A 77 -14.88 -7.66 -24.92
C ILE A 77 -13.96 -6.96 -23.91
N LEU A 78 -12.64 -7.06 -24.08
CA LEU A 78 -11.67 -6.38 -23.21
C LEU A 78 -11.78 -4.86 -23.31
N GLN A 79 -12.12 -4.31 -24.48
CA GLN A 79 -12.37 -2.87 -24.65
C GLN A 79 -13.58 -2.40 -23.83
N ILE A 80 -14.67 -3.17 -23.87
CA ILE A 80 -15.87 -2.89 -23.08
C ILE A 80 -15.58 -3.06 -21.58
N ILE A 81 -14.85 -4.11 -21.20
CA ILE A 81 -14.40 -4.34 -19.82
C ILE A 81 -13.60 -3.15 -19.30
N SER A 82 -12.74 -2.51 -20.10
CA SER A 82 -12.03 -1.31 -19.66
C SER A 82 -12.96 -0.12 -19.40
N ILE A 83 -13.91 0.13 -20.32
CA ILE A 83 -14.84 1.26 -20.21
C ILE A 83 -15.71 1.14 -18.96
N ILE A 84 -16.15 -0.08 -18.61
CA ILE A 84 -16.95 -0.35 -17.40
C ILE A 84 -16.04 -0.48 -16.16
N GLY A 85 -14.87 -1.09 -16.34
CA GLY A 85 -13.95 -1.44 -15.26
C GLY A 85 -13.30 -0.23 -14.60
N ILE A 86 -12.95 0.80 -15.37
CA ILE A 86 -12.39 2.05 -14.82
C ILE A 86 -13.34 2.70 -13.80
N PRO A 87 -14.60 3.06 -14.14
CA PRO A 87 -15.50 3.69 -13.19
C PRO A 87 -15.84 2.76 -12.02
N LEU A 88 -16.03 1.45 -12.27
CA LEU A 88 -16.30 0.48 -11.20
C LEU A 88 -15.14 0.40 -10.19
N LEU A 89 -13.90 0.35 -10.69
CA LEU A 89 -12.70 0.33 -9.85
C LEU A 89 -12.58 1.62 -9.03
N LEU A 90 -12.77 2.78 -9.66
CA LEU A 90 -12.69 4.08 -8.98
C LEU A 90 -13.77 4.24 -7.89
N LEU A 91 -14.98 3.72 -8.12
CA LEU A 91 -16.05 3.68 -7.12
C LEU A 91 -15.70 2.72 -5.97
N LEU A 92 -15.18 1.54 -6.27
CA LEU A 92 -14.79 0.53 -5.27
C LEU A 92 -13.73 1.07 -4.30
N ILE A 93 -12.72 1.78 -4.81
CA ILE A 93 -11.67 2.41 -4.00
C ILE A 93 -12.09 3.78 -3.43
N LYS A 94 -13.33 4.21 -3.65
CA LYS A 94 -13.92 5.47 -3.18
C LYS A 94 -13.14 6.72 -3.61
N ASN A 95 -12.64 6.73 -4.85
CA ASN A 95 -11.80 7.81 -5.38
C ASN A 95 -12.57 8.71 -6.36
N TYR A 96 -13.50 9.51 -5.81
CA TYR A 96 -14.45 10.29 -6.61
C TYR A 96 -13.81 11.44 -7.39
N PHE A 97 -12.71 12.04 -6.92
CA PHE A 97 -12.07 13.14 -7.67
C PHE A 97 -11.43 12.62 -8.97
N VAL A 98 -10.84 11.42 -8.95
CA VAL A 98 -10.28 10.79 -10.16
C VAL A 98 -11.38 10.41 -11.13
N LEU A 99 -12.58 10.07 -10.63
CA LEU A 99 -13.73 9.81 -11.49
C LEU A 99 -14.06 11.04 -12.36
N ILE A 100 -13.99 12.26 -11.81
CA ILE A 100 -14.20 13.51 -12.56
C ILE A 100 -13.17 13.63 -13.69
N ILE A 101 -11.89 13.36 -13.39
CA ILE A 101 -10.79 13.40 -14.37
C ILE A 101 -10.93 12.27 -15.42
N ALA A 102 -11.49 11.13 -15.02
CA ALA A 102 -11.69 9.98 -15.89
C ALA A 102 -12.87 10.15 -16.86
N ILE A 103 -13.87 11.00 -16.58
CA ILE A 103 -15.05 11.17 -17.45
C ILE A 103 -14.66 11.59 -18.88
N PRO A 104 -13.85 12.64 -19.11
CA PRO A 104 -13.40 12.99 -20.45
C PRO A 104 -12.69 11.83 -21.16
N TYR A 105 -11.86 11.08 -20.42
CA TYR A 105 -11.18 9.91 -20.96
C TYR A 105 -12.18 8.82 -21.38
N LEU A 106 -13.17 8.49 -20.54
CA LEU A 106 -14.21 7.51 -20.83
C LEU A 106 -15.02 7.90 -22.07
N ILE A 107 -15.39 9.17 -22.20
CA ILE A 107 -16.07 9.69 -23.39
C ILE A 107 -15.21 9.45 -24.64
N LEU A 108 -13.92 9.78 -24.58
CA LEU A 108 -13.00 9.54 -25.70
C LEU A 108 -12.86 8.03 -26.03
N LEU A 109 -12.81 7.16 -25.02
CA LEU A 109 -12.80 5.71 -25.24
C LEU A 109 -14.07 5.24 -25.95
N ILE A 110 -15.24 5.68 -25.50
CA ILE A 110 -16.54 5.35 -26.11
C ILE A 110 -16.58 5.85 -27.56
N ILE A 111 -16.18 7.10 -27.82
CA ILE A 111 -16.15 7.63 -29.18
C ILE A 111 -15.22 6.79 -30.07
N ASN A 112 -14.02 6.43 -29.61
CA ASN A 112 -13.09 5.60 -30.39
C ASN A 112 -13.56 4.15 -30.57
N LEU A 113 -14.41 3.67 -29.65
CA LEU A 113 -15.04 2.36 -29.75
C LEU A 113 -16.00 2.29 -30.95
N TYR A 114 -16.78 3.35 -31.19
CA TYR A 114 -17.76 3.43 -32.29
C TYR A 114 -17.18 4.05 -33.57
N LYS A 115 -16.35 5.09 -33.46
CA LYS A 115 -15.70 5.80 -34.56
C LYS A 115 -14.19 5.56 -34.51
N LYS A 116 -13.76 4.47 -35.13
CA LYS A 116 -12.36 4.01 -35.09
C LYS A 116 -11.41 5.11 -35.55
N ASN A 117 -10.38 5.39 -34.74
CA ASN A 117 -9.35 6.42 -34.97
C ASN A 117 -9.83 7.88 -34.96
N TYR A 118 -10.97 8.18 -34.33
CA TYR A 118 -11.43 9.57 -34.21
C TYR A 118 -10.48 10.45 -33.38
N SER A 119 -9.90 9.90 -32.30
CA SER A 119 -8.98 10.65 -31.44
C SER A 119 -7.53 10.25 -31.66
N ASN A 120 -6.63 11.19 -31.39
CA ASN A 120 -5.20 10.93 -31.38
C ASN A 120 -4.87 9.88 -30.31
N LYS A 121 -4.37 8.72 -30.74
CA LYS A 121 -4.00 7.59 -29.86
C LYS A 121 -2.98 7.98 -28.80
N HIS A 122 -2.08 8.92 -29.11
CA HIS A 122 -1.09 9.43 -28.17
C HIS A 122 -1.75 10.12 -26.97
N ILE A 123 -2.83 10.86 -27.19
CA ILE A 123 -3.61 11.50 -26.11
C ILE A 123 -4.25 10.44 -25.21
N LEU A 124 -4.82 9.39 -25.80
CA LEU A 124 -5.41 8.27 -25.04
C LEU A 124 -4.36 7.58 -24.17
N PHE A 125 -3.15 7.36 -24.71
CA PHE A 125 -2.05 6.74 -23.98
C PHE A 125 -1.67 7.54 -22.73
N VAL A 126 -1.52 8.86 -22.88
CA VAL A 126 -1.22 9.76 -21.75
C VAL A 126 -2.35 9.75 -20.73
N TYR A 127 -3.61 9.88 -21.17
CA TYR A 127 -4.76 9.83 -20.26
C TYR A 127 -4.83 8.51 -19.48
N SER A 128 -4.62 7.38 -20.14
CA SER A 128 -4.57 6.07 -19.48
C SER A 128 -3.57 6.04 -18.34
N ALA A 129 -2.34 6.52 -18.59
CA ALA A 129 -1.29 6.58 -17.58
C ALA A 129 -1.59 7.59 -16.46
N VAL A 130 -2.18 8.75 -16.77
CA VAL A 130 -2.59 9.77 -15.77
C VAL A 130 -3.68 9.22 -14.86
N VAL A 131 -4.77 8.68 -15.40
CA VAL A 131 -5.87 8.15 -14.59
C VAL A 131 -5.40 6.96 -13.75
N PHE A 132 -4.57 6.08 -14.32
CA PHE A 132 -3.94 5.00 -13.57
C PHE A 132 -3.10 5.53 -12.39
N ALA A 133 -2.26 6.53 -12.63
CA ALA A 133 -1.42 7.10 -11.58
C ALA A 133 -2.25 7.75 -10.47
N LEU A 134 -3.24 8.57 -10.82
CA LEU A 134 -4.08 9.28 -9.87
C LEU A 134 -5.01 8.34 -9.09
N ALA A 135 -5.43 7.21 -9.65
CA ALA A 135 -6.29 6.23 -8.99
C ALA A 135 -5.72 5.74 -7.64
N HIS A 136 -4.40 5.78 -7.47
CA HIS A 136 -3.69 5.36 -6.26
C HIS A 136 -3.71 6.39 -5.12
N TYR A 137 -4.29 7.57 -5.33
CA TYR A 137 -4.23 8.69 -4.36
C TYR A 137 -5.62 9.22 -4.10
N LYS A 138 -5.87 9.61 -2.84
CA LYS A 138 -7.04 10.38 -2.43
C LYS A 138 -6.72 11.86 -2.40
N LEU A 139 -7.75 12.70 -2.39
CA LEU A 139 -7.60 14.15 -2.36
C LEU A 139 -6.78 14.63 -1.14
N GLU A 140 -6.95 13.99 0.02
CA GLU A 140 -6.21 14.28 1.24
C GLU A 140 -4.69 14.09 1.12
N HIS A 141 -4.23 13.22 0.21
CA HIS A 141 -2.80 12.98 -0.03
C HIS A 141 -2.13 14.13 -0.79
N PHE A 142 -2.88 15.08 -1.36
CA PHE A 142 -2.29 16.23 -2.06
C PHE A 142 -1.83 17.34 -1.11
N ASN A 143 -2.12 17.20 0.19
CA ASN A 143 -1.67 18.15 1.22
C ASN A 143 -0.20 17.93 1.64
N ASN A 144 0.45 16.85 1.20
CA ASN A 144 1.84 16.56 1.51
C ASN A 144 2.61 16.18 0.24
N ILE A 145 3.74 16.85 0.01
CA ILE A 145 4.55 16.66 -1.20
C ILE A 145 5.15 15.25 -1.29
N ILE A 146 5.48 14.62 -0.16
CA ILE A 146 6.04 13.26 -0.08
C ILE A 146 5.02 12.24 -0.61
N THR A 147 3.73 12.48 -0.39
CA THR A 147 2.67 11.61 -0.90
C THR A 147 2.28 11.91 -2.34
N VAL A 148 2.62 13.07 -2.88
CA VAL A 148 2.36 13.46 -4.28
C VAL A 148 3.43 12.94 -5.23
N ILE A 149 4.71 13.02 -4.86
CA ILE A 149 5.84 12.64 -5.75
C ILE A 149 5.73 11.21 -6.31
N PRO A 150 5.27 10.21 -5.54
CA PRO A 150 5.04 8.87 -6.07
C PRO A 150 4.03 8.78 -7.24
N ILE A 151 3.24 9.81 -7.53
CA ILE A 151 2.41 9.89 -8.76
C ILE A 151 3.28 9.79 -10.02
N ILE A 152 4.48 10.40 -10.01
CA ILE A 152 5.41 10.35 -11.15
C ILE A 152 5.83 8.91 -11.43
N GLY A 153 6.18 8.17 -10.37
CA GLY A 153 6.51 6.74 -10.46
C GLY A 153 5.35 5.92 -11.00
N GLN A 154 4.13 6.14 -10.50
CA GLN A 154 2.95 5.42 -10.98
C GLN A 154 2.59 5.77 -12.44
N PHE A 155 2.75 7.02 -12.85
CA PHE A 155 2.57 7.44 -14.24
C PHE A 155 3.57 6.74 -15.16
N ALA A 156 4.84 6.70 -14.76
CA ALA A 156 5.90 6.00 -15.50
C ALA A 156 5.62 4.50 -15.65
N VAL A 157 5.24 3.83 -14.56
CA VAL A 157 4.80 2.42 -14.58
C VAL A 157 3.60 2.25 -15.50
N GLY A 158 2.65 3.19 -15.45
CA GLY A 158 1.48 3.15 -16.29
C GLY A 158 1.78 3.22 -17.80
N LEU A 159 2.78 4.01 -18.19
CA LEU A 159 3.31 4.06 -19.56
C LEU A 159 4.05 2.77 -19.95
N LEU A 160 4.84 2.20 -19.03
CA LEU A 160 5.56 0.94 -19.25
C LEU A 160 4.58 -0.21 -19.54
N LEU A 161 3.58 -0.39 -18.68
CA LEU A 161 2.56 -1.43 -18.82
C LEU A 161 1.75 -1.24 -20.11
N LEU A 162 1.41 0.00 -20.46
CA LEU A 162 0.77 0.31 -21.73
C LEU A 162 1.65 -0.08 -22.94
N TRP A 163 2.95 0.25 -22.91
CA TRP A 163 3.89 -0.14 -23.97
C TRP A 163 3.96 -1.66 -24.13
N VAL A 164 3.91 -2.41 -23.03
CA VAL A 164 3.89 -3.88 -23.04
C VAL A 164 2.61 -4.42 -23.69
N VAL A 165 1.43 -3.88 -23.39
CA VAL A 165 0.19 -4.31 -24.05
C VAL A 165 0.21 -4.02 -25.55
N LEU A 166 0.73 -2.86 -25.96
CA LEU A 166 0.78 -2.46 -27.37
C LEU A 166 1.73 -3.32 -28.21
N ASN A 167 2.81 -3.83 -27.61
CA ASN A 167 3.84 -4.61 -28.30
C ASN A 167 3.73 -6.12 -28.11
N PHE A 168 3.03 -6.55 -27.07
CA PHE A 168 2.89 -7.95 -26.73
C PHE A 168 1.41 -8.31 -26.54
N ASN A 169 0.95 -8.40 -25.30
CA ASN A 169 -0.44 -8.71 -24.95
C ASN A 169 -0.72 -8.38 -23.48
N ILE A 170 -1.99 -8.41 -23.11
CA ILE A 170 -2.44 -8.11 -21.74
C ILE A 170 -1.88 -9.07 -20.69
N LYS A 171 -1.69 -10.35 -21.01
CA LYS A 171 -1.13 -11.34 -20.07
C LYS A 171 0.29 -10.98 -19.63
N LYS A 172 1.12 -10.52 -20.56
CA LYS A 172 2.49 -10.06 -20.28
C LYS A 172 2.50 -8.77 -19.45
N SER A 173 1.52 -7.89 -19.66
CA SER A 173 1.37 -6.68 -18.83
C SER A 173 0.97 -7.02 -17.40
N ILE A 174 -0.01 -7.92 -17.22
CA ILE A 174 -0.39 -8.45 -15.89
C ILE A 174 0.81 -9.06 -15.17
N LEU A 175 1.59 -9.89 -15.88
CA LEU A 175 2.79 -10.51 -15.29
C LEU A 175 3.84 -9.44 -14.90
N LEU A 176 4.09 -8.45 -15.75
CA LEU A 176 5.03 -7.39 -15.43
C LEU A 176 4.56 -6.55 -14.23
N HIS A 177 3.25 -6.25 -14.16
CA HIS A 177 2.65 -5.54 -13.04
C HIS A 177 2.76 -6.35 -11.73
N PHE A 178 2.48 -7.66 -11.77
CA PHE A 178 2.74 -8.57 -10.66
C PHE A 178 4.21 -8.49 -10.19
N VAL A 179 5.17 -8.60 -11.12
CA VAL A 179 6.60 -8.54 -10.79
C VAL A 179 6.97 -7.19 -10.17
N PHE A 180 6.42 -6.10 -10.71
CA PHE A 180 6.66 -4.77 -10.18
C PHE A 180 6.14 -4.61 -8.74
N ASN A 181 4.90 -5.04 -8.48
CA ASN A 181 4.34 -5.01 -7.12
C ASN A 181 5.11 -5.93 -6.17
N LEU A 182 5.57 -7.09 -6.64
CA LEU A 182 6.40 -8.00 -5.85
C LEU A 182 7.72 -7.32 -5.45
N LEU A 183 8.41 -6.67 -6.39
CA LEU A 183 9.66 -5.96 -6.10
C LEU A 183 9.48 -4.85 -5.07
N LEU A 184 8.36 -4.11 -5.14
CA LEU A 184 8.06 -3.06 -4.17
C LEU A 184 7.69 -3.62 -2.78
N MET A 185 6.99 -4.76 -2.73
CA MET A 185 6.55 -5.36 -1.47
C MET A 185 7.60 -6.22 -0.78
N LEU A 186 8.56 -6.75 -1.54
CA LEU A 186 9.55 -7.71 -1.04
C LEU A 186 10.38 -7.16 0.14
N PRO A 187 10.90 -5.91 0.12
CA PRO A 187 11.63 -5.37 1.27
C PRO A 187 10.78 -5.28 2.54
N ALA A 188 9.52 -4.87 2.41
CA ALA A 188 8.59 -4.81 3.54
C ALA A 188 8.30 -6.22 4.08
N PHE A 189 8.08 -7.20 3.20
CA PHE A 189 7.91 -8.59 3.58
C PHE A 189 9.13 -9.15 4.34
N ILE A 190 10.34 -8.92 3.81
CA ILE A 190 11.59 -9.36 4.46
C ILE A 190 11.74 -8.73 5.84
N SER A 191 11.52 -7.42 5.97
CA SER A 191 11.60 -6.69 7.25
C SER A 191 10.61 -7.24 8.29
N LEU A 192 9.38 -7.56 7.88
CA LEU A 192 8.34 -8.10 8.75
C LEU A 192 8.53 -9.58 9.10
N GLN A 193 9.14 -10.36 8.20
CA GLN A 193 9.35 -11.79 8.39
C GLN A 193 10.66 -12.09 9.14
N PHE A 194 11.67 -11.23 9.01
CA PHE A 194 12.96 -11.37 9.67
C PHE A 194 13.28 -10.12 10.53
N PRO A 195 12.45 -9.80 11.53
CA PRO A 195 12.68 -8.61 12.35
C PRO A 195 13.88 -8.80 13.27
N ASN A 196 14.49 -7.69 13.69
CA ASN A 196 15.44 -7.69 14.79
C ASN A 196 14.75 -8.20 16.07
N LYS A 197 15.36 -9.19 16.72
CA LYS A 197 14.85 -9.83 17.95
C LYS A 197 15.41 -9.21 19.23
N GLU A 198 15.89 -7.98 19.15
CA GLU A 198 16.30 -7.22 20.32
C GLU A 198 15.11 -7.07 21.28
N VAL A 199 15.29 -7.55 22.51
CA VAL A 199 14.30 -7.41 23.58
C VAL A 199 14.44 -6.02 24.16
N LYS A 200 13.39 -5.21 24.02
CA LYS A 200 13.30 -3.89 24.64
C LYS A 200 12.58 -3.98 25.97
N THR A 201 12.97 -3.15 26.91
CA THR A 201 12.38 -3.07 28.26
C THR A 201 12.09 -1.62 28.62
N LEU A 202 10.96 -1.38 29.27
CA LEU A 202 10.53 -0.07 29.77
C LEU A 202 9.93 -0.25 31.16
N GLU A 203 10.41 0.53 32.12
CA GLU A 203 9.82 0.66 33.45
C GLU A 203 8.91 1.90 33.48
N TYR A 204 7.65 1.73 33.86
CA TYR A 204 6.68 2.83 33.96
C TYR A 204 5.58 2.52 34.97
N ASN A 205 5.31 3.45 35.89
CA ASN A 205 4.24 3.36 36.90
C ASN A 205 4.20 2.02 37.68
N ASN A 206 5.36 1.51 38.11
CA ASN A 206 5.53 0.20 38.76
C ASN A 206 5.16 -1.01 37.90
N TYR A 207 5.26 -0.86 36.58
CA TYR A 207 5.17 -1.94 35.61
C TYR A 207 6.42 -2.00 34.76
N GLN A 208 6.84 -3.22 34.50
CA GLN A 208 7.84 -3.55 33.50
C GLN A 208 7.14 -4.03 32.23
N LEU A 209 7.34 -3.31 31.15
CA LEU A 209 7.02 -3.75 29.80
C LEU A 209 8.27 -4.35 29.16
N THR A 210 8.17 -5.56 28.64
CA THR A 210 9.18 -6.19 27.78
C THR A 210 8.56 -6.52 26.44
N TRP A 211 9.25 -6.24 25.33
CA TRP A 211 8.75 -6.55 24.00
C TRP A 211 9.86 -6.86 23.00
N GLU A 212 9.57 -7.79 22.10
CA GLU A 212 10.39 -8.12 20.94
C GLU A 212 9.50 -8.33 19.72
N LYS A 213 9.99 -7.94 18.54
CA LYS A 213 9.26 -8.18 17.29
C LYS A 213 9.30 -9.66 16.93
N THR A 214 8.19 -10.19 16.45
CA THR A 214 8.07 -11.57 15.95
C THR A 214 7.77 -11.60 14.46
N PRO A 215 8.18 -12.66 13.73
CA PRO A 215 7.87 -12.78 12.32
C PRO A 215 6.37 -12.71 12.06
N VAL A 216 5.97 -11.99 11.01
CA VAL A 216 4.55 -11.82 10.65
C VAL A 216 3.85 -13.14 10.30
N LEU A 217 4.60 -14.13 9.78
CA LEU A 217 4.10 -15.50 9.55
C LEU A 217 4.48 -16.49 10.65
N SER A 218 4.86 -16.03 11.85
CA SER A 218 5.17 -16.94 12.96
C SER A 218 3.92 -17.58 13.59
N GLY A 219 4.15 -18.65 14.35
CA GLY A 219 3.17 -19.65 14.79
C GLY A 219 2.05 -19.18 15.73
N MET A 220 1.61 -20.09 16.60
CA MET A 220 0.38 -19.96 17.39
C MET A 220 0.28 -18.61 18.13
N ARG A 221 -0.87 -17.95 18.00
CA ARG A 221 -1.20 -16.76 18.79
C ARG A 221 -1.45 -17.19 20.23
N ILE A 222 -0.64 -16.71 21.16
CA ILE A 222 -0.77 -17.01 22.59
C ILE A 222 -1.14 -15.73 23.31
N PHE A 223 -2.22 -15.79 24.10
CA PHE A 223 -2.66 -14.69 24.95
C PHE A 223 -2.85 -15.24 26.36
N SER A 224 -2.15 -14.65 27.33
CA SER A 224 -2.20 -15.07 28.73
C SER A 224 -2.33 -13.87 29.65
N LYS A 225 -3.33 -13.91 30.54
CA LYS A 225 -3.46 -13.01 31.69
C LYS A 225 -3.29 -13.88 32.94
N PRO A 226 -2.04 -14.19 33.35
CA PRO A 226 -1.79 -15.13 34.45
C PRO A 226 -2.36 -14.61 35.78
N ASN A 227 -2.49 -13.30 35.93
CA ASN A 227 -3.16 -12.65 37.05
C ASN A 227 -3.63 -11.23 36.65
N PRO A 228 -4.38 -10.51 37.49
CA PRO A 228 -4.87 -9.15 37.18
C PRO A 228 -3.79 -8.07 36.99
N TYR A 229 -2.52 -8.39 37.24
CA TYR A 229 -1.38 -7.47 37.22
C TYR A 229 -0.36 -7.81 36.14
N ALA A 230 -0.65 -8.81 35.32
CA ALA A 230 0.26 -9.26 34.27
C ALA A 230 -0.50 -9.69 33.02
N VAL A 231 0.09 -9.35 31.87
CA VAL A 231 -0.33 -9.86 30.56
C VAL A 231 0.89 -10.28 29.78
N SER A 232 0.79 -11.40 29.09
CA SER A 232 1.81 -11.88 28.17
C SER A 232 1.14 -12.33 26.88
N VAL A 233 1.63 -11.83 25.75
CA VAL A 233 1.12 -12.13 24.42
C VAL A 233 2.25 -12.54 23.50
N THR A 234 1.92 -13.35 22.49
CA THR A 234 2.82 -13.71 21.40
C THR A 234 2.05 -13.67 20.09
N ASN A 235 2.60 -12.97 19.09
CA ASN A 235 2.01 -12.77 17.76
C ASN A 235 0.77 -11.88 17.75
N PHE A 236 0.80 -10.81 18.54
CA PHE A 236 -0.23 -9.76 18.59
C PHE A 236 0.34 -8.42 18.14
N THR A 237 -0.51 -7.55 17.56
CA THR A 237 -0.16 -6.12 17.42
C THR A 237 -0.33 -5.41 18.78
N PRO A 238 0.30 -4.24 18.99
CA PRO A 238 0.05 -3.44 20.20
C PRO A 238 -1.42 -3.06 20.37
N LEU A 239 -2.12 -2.79 19.25
CA LEU A 239 -3.55 -2.49 19.26
C LEU A 239 -4.38 -3.70 19.71
N ASP A 240 -4.05 -4.91 19.25
CA ASP A 240 -4.77 -6.12 19.70
C ASP A 240 -4.64 -6.32 21.22
N VAL A 241 -3.48 -5.96 21.80
CA VAL A 241 -3.26 -6.02 23.27
C VAL A 241 -4.16 -5.01 23.97
N TYR A 242 -4.18 -3.76 23.50
CA TYR A 242 -5.04 -2.73 24.08
C TYR A 242 -6.54 -3.06 23.97
N LEU A 243 -6.99 -3.55 22.81
CA LEU A 243 -8.39 -3.94 22.58
C LEU A 243 -8.86 -5.12 23.46
N SER A 244 -7.93 -5.82 24.11
CA SER A 244 -8.26 -6.82 25.13
C SER A 244 -8.65 -6.23 26.50
N TYR A 245 -8.51 -4.90 26.67
CA TYR A 245 -8.89 -4.13 27.86
C TYR A 245 -9.99 -3.12 27.58
N ASP A 246 -10.02 -2.52 26.38
CA ASP A 246 -11.06 -1.56 25.96
C ASP A 246 -11.39 -1.78 24.48
N ARG A 247 -12.61 -2.25 24.20
CA ARG A 247 -13.06 -2.53 22.83
C ARG A 247 -13.65 -1.31 22.13
N ASP A 248 -14.08 -0.33 22.91
CA ASP A 248 -14.89 0.78 22.44
C ASP A 248 -14.01 1.96 22.04
N ASN A 249 -12.91 2.17 22.77
CA ASN A 249 -11.90 3.13 22.38
C ASN A 249 -10.87 2.48 21.44
N LYS A 250 -10.50 3.18 20.35
CA LYS A 250 -9.58 2.65 19.33
C LYS A 250 -8.47 3.67 19.07
N PRO A 251 -7.38 3.66 19.85
CA PRO A 251 -6.22 4.50 19.57
C PRO A 251 -5.63 4.11 18.21
N LYS A 252 -4.94 5.06 17.59
CA LYS A 252 -4.29 4.81 16.30
C LYS A 252 -2.93 4.12 16.53
N LEU A 253 -2.65 3.12 15.70
CA LEU A 253 -1.29 2.58 15.56
C LEU A 253 -0.41 3.61 14.84
N ARG A 254 0.87 3.66 15.21
CA ARG A 254 1.88 4.28 14.35
C ARG A 254 1.92 3.56 12.99
N ASN A 255 2.15 4.31 11.91
CA ASN A 255 2.21 3.73 10.55
C ASN A 255 3.28 2.63 10.45
N SER A 256 4.44 2.83 11.10
CA SER A 256 5.53 1.86 11.20
C SER A 256 5.15 0.57 11.93
N GLU A 257 4.07 0.60 12.73
CA GLU A 257 3.65 -0.49 13.60
C GLU A 257 2.47 -1.30 13.07
N LEU A 258 1.89 -0.89 11.94
CA LEU A 258 0.63 -1.44 11.44
C LEU A 258 0.65 -2.97 11.26
N PHE A 259 1.77 -3.50 10.75
CA PHE A 259 1.91 -4.94 10.45
C PHE A 259 2.86 -5.67 11.41
N ASN A 260 3.51 -4.96 12.32
CA ASN A 260 4.43 -5.58 13.26
C ASN A 260 3.67 -6.47 14.24
N LYS A 261 4.22 -7.65 14.49
CA LYS A 261 3.76 -8.58 15.52
C LYS A 261 4.79 -8.61 16.64
N TYR A 262 4.29 -8.83 17.84
CA TYR A 262 5.10 -8.76 19.05
C TYR A 262 4.90 -9.97 19.94
N LYS A 263 5.98 -10.35 20.60
CA LYS A 263 5.93 -10.99 21.91
C LYS A 263 6.09 -9.89 22.94
N LEU A 264 5.09 -9.72 23.79
CA LEU A 264 5.00 -8.60 24.71
C LEU A 264 4.57 -9.11 26.08
N SER A 265 5.21 -8.62 27.14
CA SER A 265 4.81 -8.89 28.51
C SER A 265 4.78 -7.61 29.32
N ILE A 266 3.68 -7.38 30.02
CA ILE A 266 3.59 -6.36 31.07
C ILE A 266 3.48 -7.09 32.39
N LYS A 267 4.34 -6.76 33.35
CA LYS A 267 4.34 -7.34 34.70
C LYS A 267 4.53 -6.26 35.74
N LYS A 268 3.89 -6.43 36.88
CA LYS A 268 4.07 -5.59 38.07
C LYS A 268 5.50 -5.67 38.61
N THR A 269 6.05 -4.56 39.07
CA THR A 269 7.36 -4.53 39.75
C THR A 269 7.30 -4.36 41.27
N ASN A 270 6.19 -3.84 41.84
CA ASN A 270 6.01 -3.64 43.29
C ASN A 270 4.65 -4.15 43.79
N GLU A 271 4.53 -4.58 45.06
CA GLU A 271 3.29 -5.20 45.58
C GLU A 271 2.09 -4.24 45.77
N ASP A 272 2.30 -2.94 45.85
CA ASP A 272 1.24 -1.94 46.12
C ASP A 272 0.54 -1.38 44.86
N THR A 273 0.90 -1.83 43.66
CA THR A 273 0.34 -1.26 42.42
C THR A 273 -1.10 -1.71 42.15
N ILE A 274 -1.87 -0.81 41.51
CA ILE A 274 -3.23 -1.01 40.99
C ILE A 274 -3.26 -2.16 39.95
N LYS A 275 -4.42 -2.74 39.65
CA LYS A 275 -4.59 -3.76 38.59
C LYS A 275 -4.34 -3.17 37.20
N LEU A 276 -3.99 -4.00 36.22
CA LEU A 276 -3.91 -3.56 34.83
C LEU A 276 -5.31 -3.21 34.32
N ASP A 277 -5.48 -1.97 33.87
CA ASP A 277 -6.68 -1.49 33.19
C ASP A 277 -6.33 -0.91 31.80
N SER A 278 -7.35 -0.45 31.08
CA SER A 278 -7.16 0.11 29.74
C SER A 278 -6.32 1.38 29.73
N ILE A 279 -6.38 2.21 30.78
CA ILE A 279 -5.64 3.47 30.88
C ILE A 279 -4.15 3.18 31.02
N ILE A 280 -3.80 2.32 31.98
CA ILE A 280 -2.40 1.93 32.24
C ILE A 280 -1.80 1.25 31.01
N VAL A 281 -2.52 0.31 30.39
CA VAL A 281 -2.04 -0.39 29.20
C VAL A 281 -1.84 0.59 28.04
N LYS A 282 -2.77 1.53 27.83
CA LYS A 282 -2.63 2.56 26.80
C LYS A 282 -1.39 3.42 27.04
N ASP A 283 -1.21 3.93 28.25
CA ASP A 283 -0.11 4.83 28.61
C ASP A 283 1.25 4.14 28.45
N ILE A 284 1.38 2.90 28.93
CA ILE A 284 2.61 2.10 28.77
C ILE A 284 2.94 1.91 27.29
N LEU A 285 1.95 1.56 26.47
CA LEU A 285 2.15 1.34 25.03
C LEU A 285 2.47 2.64 24.28
N ILE A 286 1.91 3.78 24.68
CA ILE A 286 2.25 5.10 24.13
C ILE A 286 3.68 5.49 24.52
N LYS A 287 4.07 5.30 25.79
CA LYS A 287 5.43 5.58 26.26
C LYS A 287 6.49 4.70 25.60
N ALA A 288 6.12 3.47 25.25
CA ALA A 288 6.95 2.57 24.45
C ALA A 288 6.98 2.90 22.95
N GLU A 289 6.29 3.96 22.53
CA GLU A 289 6.12 4.37 21.14
C GLU A 289 5.45 3.31 20.23
N LEU A 290 4.62 2.45 20.83
CA LEU A 290 3.87 1.40 20.13
C LEU A 290 2.46 1.83 19.72
N LEU A 291 1.91 2.88 20.35
CA LEU A 291 0.63 3.52 20.05
C LEU A 291 0.79 5.05 19.97
N ILE A 292 -0.17 5.74 19.34
CA ILE A 292 -0.27 7.20 19.33
C ILE A 292 -1.51 7.60 20.13
N ASP A 293 -1.41 8.69 20.91
CA ASP A 293 -2.58 9.31 21.54
C ASP A 293 -3.42 10.06 20.50
N ASN A 294 -4.74 10.00 20.63
CA ASN A 294 -5.65 10.69 19.71
C ASN A 294 -5.79 12.16 20.08
#